data_AF-A0A3P7KYF2-F1
#
_entry.id   AF-A0A3P7KYF2-F1
#
_cell.length_a   1.000
_cell.length_b   1.000
_cell.length_c   1.000
_cell.angle_alpha   90.00
_cell.angle_beta   90.00
_cell.angle_gamma   90.00
#
_symmetry.space_group_name_H-M   'P 1'
#
loop_
_entity.id
_entity.type
_entity.pdbx_description
1 polymer ?
#
loop_
_entity_poly.entity_id
_entity_poly.type
_entity_poly.pdbx_seq_one_letter_code
_entity_poly.pdbx_strand_id
1 'polypeptide(L)'
;MFPPFKVKVSGLEKHTRYVMLLDVVSSDDCRYKFHNNQWLVAGKADPEMPKRMYIHPDSPATGEQWSQKIISFHKLKLTNNISDKHGFTILNSMHKYQPRFHLVKAKDVMRLPYSTFRTFTFKETEFIAVTAYQNEMITQLKIDHNPFAKGFRDSGGGRRDKK
;
A
#
# COMPACT_ATOMS: atom_id res chain seq x y z
N MET A 1 0.62 -3.42 4.52
CA MET A 1 1.47 -2.19 4.54
C MET A 1 1.28 -1.47 5.86
N PHE A 2 2.30 -0.76 6.36
CA PHE A 2 2.16 0.16 7.49
C PHE A 2 2.82 1.50 7.16
N PRO A 3 2.20 2.67 7.39
CA PRO A 3 0.79 2.84 7.77
C PRO A 3 -0.17 2.18 6.76
N PRO A 4 -1.36 1.74 7.19
CA PRO A 4 -2.35 1.21 6.26
C PRO A 4 -2.89 2.33 5.37
N PHE A 5 -3.10 2.05 4.08
CA PHE A 5 -3.74 3.00 3.17
C PHE A 5 -5.24 3.11 3.52
N LYS A 6 -5.67 4.30 3.93
CA LYS A 6 -7.03 4.59 4.39
C LYS A 6 -7.54 5.86 3.74
N VAL A 7 -8.79 5.84 3.29
CA VAL A 7 -9.45 7.01 2.68
C VAL A 7 -10.87 7.15 3.20
N LYS A 8 -11.36 8.39 3.23
CA LYS A 8 -12.78 8.71 3.43
C LYS A 8 -13.31 9.28 2.13
N VAL A 9 -14.44 8.76 1.67
CA VAL A 9 -15.07 9.19 0.42
C VAL A 9 -16.42 9.84 0.74
N SER A 10 -16.73 10.92 0.04
CA SER A 10 -17.99 11.66 0.15
C SER A 10 -18.51 12.00 -1.25
N GLY A 11 -19.78 12.43 -1.34
CA GLY A 11 -20.39 12.84 -2.61
C GLY A 11 -20.82 11.70 -3.53
N LEU A 12 -20.91 10.46 -3.03
CA LEU A 12 -21.41 9.32 -3.81
C LEU A 12 -22.95 9.31 -3.85
N GLU A 13 -23.51 8.97 -5.01
CA GLU A 13 -24.94 8.67 -5.13
C GLU A 13 -25.32 7.49 -4.23
N LYS A 14 -26.24 7.70 -3.28
CA LYS A 14 -26.57 6.76 -2.20
C LYS A 14 -26.86 5.33 -2.67
N HIS A 15 -27.71 5.18 -3.70
CA HIS A 15 -28.20 3.88 -4.18
C HIS A 15 -27.35 3.27 -5.30
N THR A 16 -26.37 4.01 -5.82
CA THR A 16 -25.48 3.52 -6.87
C THR A 16 -24.41 2.62 -6.27
N ARG A 17 -24.08 1.51 -6.94
CA ARG A 17 -23.01 0.61 -6.53
C ARG A 17 -21.67 1.06 -7.09
N TYR A 18 -20.64 0.94 -6.25
CA TYR A 18 -19.27 1.26 -6.56
C TYR A 18 -18.35 0.11 -6.15
N VAL A 19 -17.34 -0.11 -6.98
CA VAL A 19 -16.17 -0.93 -6.67
C VAL A 19 -15.03 0.01 -6.31
N MET A 20 -14.40 -0.26 -5.17
CA MET A 20 -13.20 0.46 -4.73
C MET A 20 -12.00 -0.47 -4.78
N LEU A 21 -10.91 -0.01 -5.38
CA LEU A 21 -9.70 -0.81 -5.52
C LEU A 21 -8.45 0.04 -5.37
N LEU A 22 -7.34 -0.61 -5.04
CA LEU A 22 -6.03 0.00 -4.93
C LEU A 22 -5.08 -0.72 -5.89
N ASP A 23 -4.29 0.02 -6.64
CA ASP A 23 -3.09 -0.52 -7.27
C ASP A 23 -1.84 0.22 -6.77
N VAL A 24 -0.69 -0.34 -7.09
CA VAL A 24 0.62 0.24 -6.75
C VAL A 24 1.43 0.22 -8.04
N VAL A 25 1.86 1.39 -8.50
CA VAL A 25 2.58 1.56 -9.77
C VAL A 25 3.98 2.11 -9.52
N SER A 26 4.93 1.83 -10.42
CA SER A 26 6.25 2.46 -10.34
C SER A 26 6.11 3.98 -10.43
N SER A 27 6.80 4.70 -9.54
CA SER A 27 6.85 6.17 -9.56
C SER A 27 7.82 6.70 -10.61
N ASP A 28 8.91 5.95 -10.86
CA ASP A 28 9.98 6.29 -11.79
C ASP A 28 10.62 5.03 -12.41
N ASP A 29 11.55 5.22 -13.36
CA ASP A 29 12.32 4.15 -14.01
C ASP A 29 13.72 4.00 -13.36
N CYS A 30 13.80 4.15 -12.04
CA CYS A 30 15.05 4.13 -11.28
C CYS A 30 15.10 2.98 -10.28
N ARG A 31 16.28 2.36 -10.18
CA ARG A 31 16.67 1.49 -9.06
C ARG A 31 17.46 2.33 -8.06
N TYR A 32 17.15 2.19 -6.78
CA TYR A 32 17.75 2.97 -5.70
C TYR A 32 18.75 2.16 -4.88
N LYS A 33 19.63 2.86 -4.17
CA LYS A 33 20.42 2.34 -3.06
C LYS A 33 20.39 3.33 -1.90
N PHE A 34 20.56 2.82 -0.68
CA PHE A 34 20.71 3.67 0.50
C PHE A 34 22.18 3.71 0.90
N HIS A 35 22.78 4.90 0.96
CA HIS A 35 24.18 5.10 1.32
C HIS A 35 24.35 6.46 1.98
N ASN A 36 25.20 6.55 3.01
CA ASN A 36 25.42 7.77 3.79
C ASN A 36 24.12 8.47 4.23
N ASN A 37 23.19 7.68 4.79
CA ASN A 37 21.87 8.12 5.23
C ASN A 37 20.98 8.79 4.16
N GLN A 38 21.24 8.50 2.88
CA GLN A 38 20.49 9.07 1.77
C GLN A 38 20.11 8.02 0.72
N TRP A 39 18.95 8.24 0.09
CA TRP A 39 18.52 7.48 -1.08
C TRP A 39 19.16 8.06 -2.33
N LEU A 40 19.89 7.23 -3.07
CA LEU A 40 20.56 7.60 -4.31
C LEU A 40 20.10 6.70 -5.46
N VAL A 41 20.03 7.26 -6.67
CA VAL A 41 19.81 6.46 -7.88
C VAL A 41 21.05 5.61 -8.13
N ALA A 42 20.85 4.31 -8.26
CA ALA A 42 21.90 3.32 -8.52
C ALA A 42 21.93 2.86 -9.98
N GLY A 43 20.83 3.02 -10.71
CA GLY A 43 20.71 2.63 -12.11
C GLY A 43 19.26 2.66 -12.60
N LYS A 44 19.03 2.07 -13.77
CA LYS A 44 17.70 1.89 -14.35
C LYS A 44 16.87 0.88 -13.55
N ALA A 45 15.55 1.04 -13.54
CA ALA A 45 14.67 0.07 -12.93
C ALA A 45 14.73 -1.31 -13.62
N ASP A 46 14.50 -2.35 -12.82
CA ASP A 46 14.24 -3.69 -13.31
C ASP A 46 12.88 -3.72 -14.03
N PRO A 47 12.65 -4.68 -14.96
CA PRO A 47 11.37 -4.79 -15.67
C PRO A 47 10.17 -4.81 -14.71
N GLU A 48 9.14 -4.02 -15.03
CA GLU A 48 7.94 -3.90 -14.21
C GLU A 48 7.16 -5.23 -14.21
N MET A 49 6.77 -5.68 -13.02
CA MET A 49 5.96 -6.90 -12.85
C MET A 49 4.50 -6.64 -13.25
N PRO A 50 3.72 -7.68 -13.61
CA PRO A 50 2.31 -7.52 -13.93
C PRO A 50 1.54 -6.82 -12.81
N LYS A 51 0.91 -5.69 -13.14
CA LYS A 51 0.13 -4.89 -12.20
C LYS A 51 -1.07 -5.68 -11.72
N ARG A 52 -1.21 -5.78 -10.39
CA ARG A 52 -2.35 -6.40 -9.74
C ARG A 52 -3.20 -5.34 -9.07
N MET A 53 -4.49 -5.32 -9.42
CA MET A 53 -5.48 -4.51 -8.75
C MET A 53 -5.98 -5.25 -7.51
N TYR A 54 -5.85 -4.62 -6.34
CA TYR A 54 -6.44 -5.13 -5.12
C TYR A 54 -7.85 -4.54 -4.96
N ILE A 55 -8.87 -5.38 -5.11
CA ILE A 55 -10.26 -4.97 -4.90
C ILE A 55 -10.57 -4.98 -3.41
N HIS A 56 -11.15 -3.90 -2.90
CA HIS A 56 -11.57 -3.83 -1.50
C HIS A 56 -12.62 -4.93 -1.25
N PRO A 57 -12.52 -5.72 -0.16
CA PRO A 57 -13.38 -6.89 0.08
C PRO A 57 -14.87 -6.56 0.18
N ASP A 58 -15.21 -5.34 0.59
CA ASP A 58 -16.61 -4.89 0.67
C ASP A 58 -17.21 -4.54 -0.72
N SER A 59 -16.41 -4.57 -1.80
CA SER A 59 -16.90 -4.27 -3.15
C SER A 59 -17.69 -5.44 -3.77
N PRO A 60 -18.77 -5.17 -4.54
CA PRO A 60 -19.38 -3.86 -4.77
C PRO A 60 -20.35 -3.46 -3.65
N ALA A 61 -20.24 -2.23 -3.14
CA ALA A 61 -21.13 -1.65 -2.13
C ALA A 61 -21.83 -0.38 -2.65
N THR A 62 -22.94 0.01 -2.02
CA THR A 62 -23.63 1.25 -2.37
C THR A 62 -22.85 2.49 -1.92
N GLY A 63 -23.10 3.64 -2.56
CA GLY A 63 -22.47 4.90 -2.16
C GLY A 63 -22.76 5.27 -0.70
N GLU A 64 -23.96 4.92 -0.21
CA GLU A 64 -24.32 5.08 1.20
C GLU A 64 -23.44 4.22 2.12
N GLN A 65 -23.29 2.92 1.82
CA GLN A 65 -22.44 2.01 2.61
C GLN A 65 -20.98 2.48 2.65
N TRP A 66 -20.44 2.95 1.51
CA TRP A 66 -19.07 3.46 1.45
C TRP A 66 -18.86 4.74 2.26
N SER A 67 -19.88 5.60 2.33
CA SER A 67 -19.76 6.90 3.01
C SER A 67 -19.86 6.80 4.54
N GLN A 68 -20.32 5.65 5.08
CA GLN A 68 -20.54 5.45 6.51
C GLN A 68 -19.25 5.28 7.33
N LYS A 69 -18.16 4.78 6.71
CA LYS A 69 -16.93 4.42 7.43
C LYS A 69 -15.68 4.75 6.64
N ILE A 70 -14.54 4.77 7.31
CA ILE A 70 -13.23 4.86 6.64
C ILE A 70 -13.00 3.56 5.85
N ILE A 71 -12.66 3.72 4.58
CA ILE A 71 -12.25 2.62 3.70
C ILE A 71 -10.79 2.31 3.98
N SER A 72 -10.47 1.04 4.28
CA SER A 72 -9.15 0.65 4.77
C SER A 72 -8.60 -0.56 4.01
N PHE A 73 -7.53 -0.33 3.26
CA PHE A 73 -6.81 -1.34 2.49
C PHE A 73 -5.73 -2.07 3.31
N HIS A 74 -5.89 -2.13 4.63
CA HIS A 74 -4.94 -2.75 5.56
C HIS A 74 -4.65 -4.24 5.29
N LYS A 75 -5.58 -4.96 4.63
CA LYS A 75 -5.43 -6.37 4.23
C LYS A 75 -4.57 -6.57 2.98
N LEU A 76 -4.23 -5.49 2.26
CA LEU A 76 -3.33 -5.56 1.11
C LEU A 76 -1.93 -6.00 1.54
N LYS A 77 -1.41 -7.01 0.84
CA LYS A 77 -0.07 -7.57 1.05
C LYS A 77 0.82 -7.28 -0.14
N LEU A 78 2.07 -6.94 0.17
CA LEU A 78 3.15 -6.74 -0.79
C LEU A 78 4.06 -7.96 -0.75
N THR A 79 4.61 -8.35 -1.90
CA THR A 79 5.53 -9.49 -2.02
C THR A 79 6.62 -9.17 -3.04
N ASN A 80 7.80 -9.77 -2.88
CA ASN A 80 8.85 -9.80 -3.90
C ASN A 80 8.88 -11.13 -4.67
N ASN A 81 7.99 -12.08 -4.33
CA ASN A 81 7.90 -13.35 -5.04
C ASN A 81 7.13 -13.18 -6.35
N ILE A 82 7.85 -13.20 -7.48
CA ILE A 82 7.30 -13.09 -8.83
C ILE A 82 6.32 -14.21 -9.21
N SER A 83 6.44 -15.35 -8.54
CA SER A 83 5.61 -16.54 -8.75
C SER A 83 4.42 -16.63 -7.77
N ASP A 84 4.11 -15.56 -7.05
CA ASP A 84 3.03 -15.55 -6.07
C ASP A 84 1.67 -15.92 -6.69
N LYS A 85 1.05 -16.96 -6.13
CA LYS A 85 -0.27 -17.47 -6.55
C LYS A 85 -1.43 -16.90 -5.73
N HIS A 86 -1.15 -16.18 -4.63
CA HIS A 86 -2.19 -15.65 -3.73
C HIS A 86 -2.81 -14.34 -4.22
N GLY A 87 -2.29 -13.75 -5.29
CA GLY A 87 -2.77 -12.48 -5.83
C GLY A 87 -2.21 -11.26 -5.08
N PHE A 88 -1.13 -11.41 -4.31
CA PHE A 88 -0.48 -10.27 -3.64
C PHE A 88 0.17 -9.33 -4.65
N THR A 89 0.28 -8.05 -4.29
CA THR A 89 0.93 -7.04 -5.14
C THR A 89 2.44 -7.31 -5.16
N ILE A 90 2.95 -7.68 -6.33
CA ILE A 90 4.37 -8.01 -6.53
C ILE A 90 5.13 -6.71 -6.82
N LEU A 91 6.18 -6.43 -6.04
CA LEU A 91 7.04 -5.27 -6.20
C LEU A 91 8.50 -5.69 -6.26
N ASN A 92 9.28 -5.06 -7.14
CA ASN A 92 10.73 -5.12 -7.13
C ASN A 92 11.25 -4.32 -5.92
N SER A 93 12.15 -4.94 -5.15
CA SER A 93 12.85 -4.27 -4.04
C SER A 93 13.73 -3.14 -4.57
N MET A 94 13.96 -2.12 -3.76
CA MET A 94 14.77 -0.94 -4.08
C MET A 94 14.21 -0.07 -5.21
N HIS A 95 12.91 -0.15 -5.48
CA HIS A 95 12.21 0.68 -6.45
C HIS A 95 11.15 1.53 -5.75
N LYS A 96 10.83 2.67 -6.34
CA LYS A 96 9.88 3.63 -5.78
C LYS A 96 8.49 3.44 -6.38
N TYR A 97 7.48 3.51 -5.53
CA TYR A 97 6.11 3.20 -5.88
C TYR A 97 5.12 4.22 -5.35
N GLN A 98 4.07 4.43 -6.13
CA GLN A 98 2.93 5.27 -5.81
C GLN A 98 1.67 4.40 -5.72
N PRO A 99 1.05 4.28 -4.53
CA PRO A 99 -0.30 3.74 -4.40
C PRO A 99 -1.31 4.64 -5.12
N ARG A 100 -2.25 4.05 -5.85
CA ARG A 100 -3.38 4.78 -6.45
C ARG A 100 -4.69 4.17 -6.02
N PHE A 101 -5.61 5.02 -5.59
CA PHE A 101 -6.96 4.66 -5.21
C PHE A 101 -7.88 4.84 -6.40
N HIS A 102 -8.70 3.85 -6.70
CA HIS A 102 -9.64 3.88 -7.80
C HIS A 102 -11.07 3.69 -7.32
N LEU A 103 -11.94 4.54 -7.84
CA LEU A 103 -13.38 4.47 -7.65
C LEU A 103 -14.06 4.20 -9.00
N VAL A 104 -14.84 3.13 -9.04
CA VAL A 104 -15.51 2.68 -10.27
C VAL A 104 -17.00 2.53 -10.01
N LYS A 105 -17.85 3.22 -10.79
CA LYS A 105 -19.31 3.06 -10.75
C LYS A 105 -19.67 1.78 -11.50
N ALA A 106 -19.83 0.68 -10.77
CA ALA A 106 -20.11 -0.64 -11.35
C ALA A 106 -21.01 -1.47 -10.42
N LYS A 107 -21.97 -2.19 -11.02
CA LYS A 107 -22.87 -3.10 -10.30
C LYS A 107 -22.17 -4.37 -9.82
N ASP A 108 -21.11 -4.78 -10.52
CA ASP A 108 -20.33 -5.99 -10.27
C ASP A 108 -18.88 -5.82 -10.73
N VAL A 109 -17.97 -6.57 -10.11
CA VAL A 109 -16.53 -6.60 -10.39
C VAL A 109 -16.24 -7.08 -11.82
N MET A 110 -17.06 -7.97 -12.39
CA MET A 110 -16.85 -8.45 -13.76
C MET A 110 -16.97 -7.35 -14.81
N ARG A 111 -17.55 -6.20 -14.46
CA ARG A 111 -17.66 -5.04 -15.35
C ARG A 111 -16.43 -4.13 -15.34
N LEU A 112 -15.46 -4.34 -14.45
CA LEU A 112 -14.27 -3.50 -14.34
C LEU A 112 -13.53 -3.31 -15.69
N PRO A 113 -13.32 -4.34 -16.54
CA PRO A 113 -12.61 -4.14 -17.81
C PRO A 113 -13.28 -3.15 -18.77
N TYR A 114 -14.58 -2.88 -18.60
CA TYR A 114 -15.38 -2.02 -19.46
C TYR A 114 -15.85 -0.74 -18.76
N SER A 115 -15.42 -0.51 -17.52
CA SER A 115 -15.88 0.61 -16.69
C SER A 115 -14.86 1.75 -16.67
N THR A 116 -15.33 2.99 -16.54
CA THR A 116 -14.45 4.14 -16.36
C THR A 116 -13.92 4.22 -14.92
N PHE A 117 -12.61 4.39 -14.77
CA PHE A 117 -11.94 4.51 -13.48
C PHE A 117 -11.77 5.99 -13.12
N ARG A 118 -12.21 6.38 -11.93
CA ARG A 118 -11.76 7.63 -11.30
C ARG A 118 -10.57 7.32 -10.39
N THR A 119 -9.41 7.85 -10.72
CA THR A 119 -8.14 7.54 -10.04
C THR A 119 -7.68 8.72 -9.19
N PHE A 120 -7.32 8.46 -7.95
CA PHE A 120 -6.82 9.41 -6.97
C PHE A 120 -5.44 8.99 -6.51
N THR A 121 -4.53 9.94 -6.47
CA THR A 121 -3.12 9.72 -6.10
C THR A 121 -2.75 10.69 -4.99
N PHE A 122 -2.10 10.17 -3.94
CA PHE A 122 -1.65 10.93 -2.78
C PHE A 122 -0.13 10.84 -2.72
N LYS A 123 0.58 11.92 -3.08
CA LYS A 123 2.05 11.92 -3.22
C LYS A 123 2.74 11.55 -1.90
N GLU A 124 2.15 11.93 -0.79
CA GLU A 124 2.61 11.60 0.57
C GLU A 124 2.60 10.10 0.90
N THR A 125 1.96 9.27 0.04
CA THR A 125 1.93 7.80 0.19
C THR A 125 2.97 7.08 -0.66
N GLU A 126 3.82 7.82 -1.38
CA GLU A 126 4.95 7.25 -2.11
C GLU A 126 5.95 6.55 -1.15
N PHE A 127 6.50 5.42 -1.58
CA PHE A 127 7.48 4.68 -0.79
C PHE A 127 8.47 3.90 -1.66
N ILE A 128 9.61 3.52 -1.08
CA ILE A 128 10.54 2.57 -1.70
C ILE A 128 10.29 1.19 -1.09
N ALA A 129 10.05 0.19 -1.93
CA ALA A 129 9.92 -1.19 -1.46
C ALA A 129 11.28 -1.72 -1.03
N VAL A 130 11.36 -2.38 0.13
CA VAL A 130 12.61 -2.96 0.64
C VAL A 130 12.34 -4.32 1.28
N THR A 131 13.33 -5.21 1.26
CA THR A 131 13.28 -6.49 1.98
C THR A 131 13.72 -6.35 3.44
N ALA A 132 14.51 -5.33 3.75
CA ALA A 132 14.91 -4.92 5.09
C ALA A 132 14.98 -3.39 5.16
N TYR A 133 14.62 -2.81 6.31
CA TYR A 133 14.70 -1.37 6.50
C TYR A 133 16.14 -0.86 6.33
N GLN A 134 16.29 0.24 5.60
CA GLN A 134 17.58 0.86 5.31
C GLN A 134 17.86 2.08 6.21
N ASN A 135 16.82 2.84 6.54
CA ASN A 135 16.90 4.03 7.38
C ASN A 135 16.36 3.73 8.78
N GLU A 136 17.21 3.83 9.80
CA GLU A 136 16.87 3.56 11.21
C GLU A 136 15.76 4.46 11.73
N MET A 137 15.67 5.72 11.28
CA MET A 137 14.58 6.62 11.67
C MET A 137 13.22 6.08 11.22
N ILE A 138 13.17 5.46 10.04
CA ILE A 138 11.94 4.80 9.57
C ILE A 138 11.66 3.57 10.42
N THR A 139 12.67 2.74 10.73
CA THR A 139 12.51 1.58 11.62
C THR A 139 11.90 2.00 12.96
N GLN A 140 12.46 3.03 13.60
CA GLN A 140 11.97 3.54 14.87
C GLN A 140 10.53 4.06 14.75
N LEU A 141 10.24 4.85 13.71
CA LEU A 141 8.89 5.34 13.45
C LEU A 141 7.89 4.18 13.29
N LYS A 142 8.27 3.08 12.63
CA LYS A 142 7.43 1.87 12.51
C LYS A 142 7.25 1.20 13.87
N ILE A 143 8.29 1.07 14.68
CA ILE A 143 8.23 0.49 16.02
C ILE A 143 7.24 1.27 16.89
N ASP A 144 7.39 2.60 16.93
CA ASP A 144 6.61 3.49 17.80
C ASP A 144 5.13 3.53 17.44
N HIS A 145 4.79 3.40 16.15
CA HIS A 145 3.43 3.61 15.67
C HIS A 145 2.68 2.32 15.30
N ASN A 146 3.37 1.25 14.91
CA ASN A 146 2.72 -0.01 14.55
C ASN A 146 2.39 -0.82 15.81
N PRO A 147 1.10 -1.09 16.12
CA PRO A 147 0.73 -1.86 17.31
C PRO A 147 1.36 -3.26 17.36
N PHE A 148 1.61 -3.87 16.18
CA PHE A 148 2.24 -5.18 16.08
C PHE A 148 3.75 -5.17 16.37
N ALA A 149 4.38 -3.99 16.45
CA ALA A 149 5.80 -3.81 16.78
C ALA A 149 6.02 -3.35 18.23
N LYS A 150 4.96 -3.33 19.06
CA LYS A 150 5.03 -2.83 20.44
C LYS A 150 6.12 -3.49 21.30
N GLY A 151 6.44 -4.76 21.05
CA GLY A 151 7.48 -5.49 21.77
C GLY A 151 8.91 -4.95 21.58
N PHE A 152 9.13 -4.08 20.59
CA PHE A 152 10.42 -3.42 20.34
C PHE A 152 10.47 -1.98 20.86
N ARG A 153 9.38 -1.47 21.46
CA ARG A 153 9.39 -0.12 22.06
C ARG A 153 10.12 -0.16 23.38
N ASP A 154 10.91 0.87 23.69
CA ASP A 154 11.71 1.01 24.92
C ASP A 154 10.90 1.07 26.25
N SER A 155 9.61 0.74 26.21
CA SER A 155 8.76 0.54 27.38
C SER A 155 8.57 -0.95 27.69
N GLY A 156 9.70 -1.62 27.91
CA GLY A 156 9.82 -2.93 28.51
C GLY A 156 11.02 -2.92 29.44
N GLY A 157 10.92 -2.22 30.57
CA GLY A 157 11.87 -2.25 31.68
C GLY A 157 11.97 -3.62 32.35
N GLY A 158 12.21 -4.67 31.57
CA GLY A 158 12.81 -5.90 32.03
C GLY A 158 14.30 -5.75 31.86
N ARG A 159 14.99 -5.27 32.91
CA ARG A 159 16.40 -5.63 33.13
C ARG A 159 16.53 -7.13 32.92
N ARG A 160 17.02 -7.55 31.76
CA ARG A 160 17.77 -8.80 31.69
C ARG A 160 19.16 -8.45 32.21
N ASP A 161 19.28 -8.43 33.53
CA ASP A 161 20.56 -8.67 34.16
C ASP A 161 21.00 -10.06 33.67
N LYS A 162 21.93 -10.06 32.72
CA LYS A 162 22.68 -11.24 32.33
C LYS A 162 24.10 -11.05 32.81
N LYS A 163 24.38 -11.85 33.83
CA LYS A 163 25.68 -12.23 34.41
C LYS A 163 26.35 -11.23 35.34
#